data_AF-A0A453K0G7-F1
#
_entry.id   AF-A0A453K0G7-F1
#
_cell.length_a   1.000
_cell.length_b   1.000
_cell.length_c   1.000
_cell.angle_alpha   90.00
_cell.angle_beta   90.00
_cell.angle_gamma   90.00
#
_symmetry.space_group_name_H-M   'P 1'
#
loop_
_entity.id
_entity.type
_entity.pdbx_description
1 polymer ?
#
loop_
_entity_poly.entity_id
_entity_poly.type
_entity_poly.pdbx_seq_one_letter_code
_entity_poly.pdbx_strand_id
1 'polypeptide(L)'
;LKVTEEVSSVVRNDDCVAEQFQPGTKISIELQQKHIQELRNSLSSVKSGMEQLRIQYSEDFTKIGRQLYILSNAASGYHKVLEDNRKLYNQIQDLKGNIRVYCRVRPFLPGQANSSSSVAGMEERTITIITPTKYGKDGSKSFTFNKVFGPAATQEEVFSDMQPLIRSVLDGFNVCIFAYGQTGSGKTYTMVISFVKILSKYS
;
A
#
# COMPACT_ATOMS: atom_id res chain seq x y z
N LEU A 1 4.23 -33.99 -75.04
CA LEU A 1 4.55 -34.40 -76.42
C LEU A 1 4.02 -33.32 -77.38
N LYS A 2 4.93 -32.71 -78.16
CA LYS A 2 4.82 -31.90 -79.41
C LYS A 2 3.52 -31.07 -79.65
N VAL A 3 3.48 -29.73 -79.73
CA VAL A 3 4.22 -28.68 -80.51
C VAL A 3 3.88 -28.66 -82.02
N THR A 4 3.34 -27.50 -82.46
CA THR A 4 3.32 -26.82 -83.81
C THR A 4 2.63 -27.54 -84.98
N GLU A 5 2.08 -26.93 -86.04
CA GLU A 5 1.81 -25.57 -86.59
C GLU A 5 0.94 -25.81 -87.85
N GLU A 6 0.12 -24.85 -88.29
CA GLU A 6 0.13 -24.32 -89.68
C GLU A 6 -1.13 -23.49 -90.03
N VAL A 7 -0.85 -22.46 -90.82
CA VAL A 7 -1.71 -21.35 -91.26
C VAL A 7 -2.27 -21.67 -92.65
N SER A 8 -3.53 -21.31 -92.96
CA SER A 8 -3.92 -21.05 -94.35
C SER A 8 -5.15 -20.13 -94.52
N SER A 9 -4.89 -18.99 -95.15
CA SER A 9 -5.64 -18.17 -96.12
C SER A 9 -7.14 -17.82 -95.97
N VAL A 10 -7.36 -16.52 -95.68
CA VAL A 10 -8.17 -15.50 -96.40
C VAL A 10 -9.18 -15.98 -97.47
N VAL A 11 -10.48 -15.63 -97.32
CA VAL A 11 -11.29 -14.78 -98.25
C VAL A 11 -12.54 -14.24 -97.51
N ARG A 12 -12.83 -12.97 -97.74
CA ARG A 12 -13.92 -12.14 -97.22
C ARG A 12 -15.28 -12.52 -97.83
N ASN A 13 -16.38 -12.30 -97.11
CA ASN A 13 -17.35 -11.25 -97.47
C ASN A 13 -18.46 -11.14 -96.42
N ASP A 14 -18.71 -9.88 -96.07
CA ASP A 14 -19.69 -9.35 -95.14
C ASP A 14 -21.11 -9.77 -95.52
N ASP A 15 -21.97 -9.96 -94.52
CA ASP A 15 -23.26 -9.29 -94.48
C ASP A 15 -23.74 -9.11 -93.04
N CYS A 16 -23.92 -7.83 -92.70
CA CYS A 16 -24.38 -7.31 -91.42
C CYS A 16 -25.84 -7.70 -91.14
N VAL A 17 -26.09 -8.33 -90.00
CA VAL A 17 -27.38 -8.22 -89.31
C VAL A 17 -27.12 -7.60 -87.94
N ALA A 18 -27.29 -6.28 -87.87
CA ALA A 18 -27.29 -5.54 -86.63
C ALA A 18 -28.59 -5.85 -85.87
N GLU A 19 -28.55 -6.81 -84.95
CA GLU A 19 -29.64 -7.00 -83.99
C GLU A 19 -29.68 -5.82 -83.02
N GLN A 20 -30.79 -5.09 -83.07
CA GLN A 20 -31.13 -4.01 -82.16
C GLN A 20 -31.32 -4.55 -80.74
N PHE A 21 -30.34 -4.30 -79.88
CA PHE A 21 -30.43 -4.60 -78.45
C PHE A 21 -31.21 -3.48 -77.73
N GLN A 22 -32.28 -3.84 -77.01
CA GLN A 22 -33.19 -2.90 -76.35
C GLN A 22 -32.46 -1.94 -75.37
N PRO A 23 -32.74 -0.61 -75.43
CA PRO A 23 -32.04 0.38 -74.60
C PRO A 23 -32.36 0.26 -73.09
N GLY A 24 -33.51 -0.29 -72.70
CA GLY A 24 -33.90 -0.46 -71.29
C GLY A 24 -33.07 -1.50 -70.53
N THR A 25 -32.60 -2.54 -71.21
CA THR A 25 -31.83 -3.64 -70.60
C THR A 25 -30.38 -3.22 -70.31
N LYS A 26 -29.79 -2.36 -71.16
CA LYS A 26 -28.44 -1.80 -70.94
C LYS A 26 -28.40 -0.87 -69.71
N ILE A 27 -29.39 0.00 -69.57
CA ILE A 27 -29.50 0.93 -68.42
C ILE A 27 -29.65 0.16 -67.10
N SER A 28 -30.43 -0.94 -67.11
CA SER A 28 -30.62 -1.77 -65.91
C SER A 28 -29.34 -2.54 -65.51
N ILE A 29 -28.52 -2.95 -66.48
CA ILE A 29 -27.23 -3.63 -66.23
C ILE A 29 -26.19 -2.64 -65.69
N GLU A 30 -26.12 -1.43 -66.23
CA GLU A 30 -25.24 -0.37 -65.70
C GLU A 30 -25.62 0.01 -64.26
N LEU A 31 -26.91 0.10 -63.96
CA LEU A 31 -27.40 0.38 -62.60
C LEU A 31 -27.02 -0.74 -61.62
N GLN A 32 -27.17 -2.00 -62.04
CA GLN A 32 -26.74 -3.15 -61.24
C GLN A 32 -25.22 -3.20 -61.03
N GLN A 33 -24.42 -2.87 -62.06
CA GLN A 33 -22.96 -2.76 -61.93
C GLN A 33 -22.57 -1.67 -60.93
N LYS A 34 -23.27 -0.53 -60.94
CA LYS A 34 -23.06 0.56 -59.98
C LYS A 34 -23.35 0.13 -58.54
N HIS A 35 -24.48 -0.56 -58.30
CA HIS A 35 -24.83 -1.09 -56.98
C HIS A 35 -23.83 -2.16 -56.48
N ILE A 36 -23.37 -3.06 -57.37
CA ILE A 36 -22.35 -4.05 -57.03
C ILE A 36 -21.03 -3.36 -56.66
N GLN A 37 -20.69 -2.25 -57.34
CA GLN A 37 -19.50 -1.48 -57.02
C GLN A 37 -19.61 -0.78 -55.66
N GLU A 38 -20.77 -0.20 -55.33
CA GLU A 38 -21.02 0.39 -54.01
C GLU A 38 -20.99 -0.64 -52.88
N LEU A 39 -21.59 -1.82 -53.08
CA LEU A 39 -21.54 -2.93 -52.13
C LEU A 39 -20.11 -3.42 -51.92
N ARG A 40 -19.31 -3.52 -52.99
CA ARG A 40 -17.88 -3.88 -52.89
C ARG A 40 -17.08 -2.85 -52.10
N ASN A 41 -17.32 -1.56 -52.32
CA ASN A 41 -16.66 -0.49 -51.58
C ASN A 41 -17.08 -0.50 -50.09
N SER A 42 -18.37 -0.76 -49.82
CA SER A 42 -18.87 -0.91 -48.44
C SER A 42 -18.24 -2.12 -47.76
N LEU A 43 -18.15 -3.26 -48.46
CA LEU A 43 -17.52 -4.47 -47.96
C LEU A 43 -16.02 -4.26 -47.69
N SER A 44 -15.30 -3.57 -48.59
CA SER A 44 -13.89 -3.27 -48.37
C SER A 44 -13.69 -2.34 -47.17
N SER A 45 -14.56 -1.33 -47.02
CA SER A 45 -14.54 -0.41 -45.89
C SER A 45 -14.80 -1.14 -44.57
N VAL A 46 -15.83 -2.00 -44.51
CA VAL A 46 -16.14 -2.81 -43.32
C VAL A 46 -15.00 -3.76 -42.99
N LYS A 47 -14.42 -4.43 -44.01
CA LYS A 47 -13.27 -5.33 -43.82
C LYS A 47 -12.06 -4.59 -43.25
N SER A 48 -11.75 -3.41 -43.77
CA SER A 48 -10.68 -2.56 -43.24
C SER A 48 -10.97 -2.10 -41.80
N GLY A 49 -12.21 -1.71 -41.51
CA GLY A 49 -12.62 -1.34 -40.14
C GLY A 49 -12.52 -2.51 -39.15
N MET A 50 -12.86 -3.72 -39.60
CA MET A 50 -12.71 -4.93 -38.78
C MET A 50 -11.25 -5.21 -38.42
N GLU A 51 -10.32 -5.05 -39.36
CA GLU A 51 -8.90 -5.28 -39.06
C GLU A 51 -8.27 -4.17 -38.22
N GLN A 52 -8.70 -2.92 -38.38
CA GLN A 52 -8.31 -1.85 -37.46
C GLN A 52 -8.77 -2.15 -36.03
N LEU A 53 -10.03 -2.56 -35.88
CA LEU A 53 -10.59 -2.90 -34.57
C LEU A 53 -9.85 -4.07 -33.94
N ARG A 54 -9.49 -5.09 -34.72
CA ARG A 54 -8.67 -6.22 -34.27
C ARG A 54 -7.29 -5.78 -33.75
N ILE A 55 -6.61 -4.89 -34.48
CA ILE A 55 -5.31 -4.35 -34.08
C ILE A 55 -5.46 -3.53 -32.80
N GLN A 56 -6.45 -2.65 -32.72
CA GLN A 56 -6.69 -1.82 -31.54
C GLN A 56 -6.96 -2.67 -30.29
N TYR A 57 -7.81 -3.69 -30.38
CA TYR A 57 -8.05 -4.60 -29.25
C TYR A 57 -6.77 -5.33 -28.82
N SER A 58 -5.92 -5.74 -29.77
CA SER A 58 -4.63 -6.36 -29.43
C SER A 58 -3.70 -5.39 -28.69
N GLU A 59 -3.65 -4.12 -29.11
CA GLU A 59 -2.85 -3.09 -28.45
C GLU A 59 -3.36 -2.79 -27.03
N ASP A 60 -4.67 -2.63 -26.88
CA ASP A 60 -5.29 -2.33 -25.59
C ASP A 60 -5.12 -3.49 -24.61
N PHE A 61 -5.26 -4.74 -25.07
CA PHE A 61 -4.96 -5.92 -24.26
C PHE A 61 -3.50 -5.93 -23.78
N THR A 62 -2.57 -5.55 -24.66
CA THR A 62 -1.14 -5.46 -24.31
C THR A 62 -0.89 -4.32 -23.30
N LYS A 63 -1.55 -3.16 -23.44
CA LYS A 63 -1.44 -2.05 -22.47
C LYS A 63 -1.93 -2.46 -21.09
N ILE A 64 -3.10 -3.10 -21.03
CA ILE A 64 -3.70 -3.59 -19.77
C ILE A 64 -2.78 -4.63 -19.12
N GLY A 65 -2.25 -5.58 -19.90
CA GLY A 65 -1.30 -6.57 -19.39
C GLY A 65 -0.05 -5.94 -18.75
N ARG A 66 0.51 -4.89 -19.38
CA ARG A 66 1.65 -4.14 -18.80
C ARG A 66 1.29 -3.43 -17.50
N GLN A 67 0.13 -2.78 -17.44
CA GLN A 67 -0.32 -2.09 -16.22
C GLN A 67 -0.55 -3.08 -15.08
N LEU A 68 -1.19 -4.23 -15.37
CA LEU A 68 -1.44 -5.27 -14.39
C LEU A 68 -0.13 -5.85 -13.84
N TYR A 69 0.87 -6.05 -14.70
CA TYR A 69 2.19 -6.51 -14.30
C TYR A 69 2.89 -5.53 -13.35
N ILE A 70 2.90 -4.23 -13.68
CA ILE A 70 3.49 -3.20 -12.82
C ILE A 70 2.76 -3.14 -11.46
N LEU A 71 1.44 -3.17 -11.48
CA LEU A 71 0.63 -3.16 -10.26
C LEU A 71 0.89 -4.39 -9.39
N SER A 72 0.95 -5.58 -9.99
CA SER A 72 1.23 -6.84 -9.29
C SER A 72 2.63 -6.84 -8.66
N ASN A 73 3.64 -6.36 -9.39
CA ASN A 73 4.99 -6.21 -8.88
C ASN A 73 5.06 -5.20 -7.73
N ALA A 74 4.39 -4.05 -7.87
CA ALA A 74 4.30 -3.06 -6.80
C ALA A 74 3.63 -3.66 -5.56
N ALA A 75 2.47 -4.31 -5.71
CA ALA A 75 1.73 -4.96 -4.63
C ALA A 75 2.56 -6.03 -3.90
N SER A 76 3.26 -6.89 -4.65
CA SER A 76 4.15 -7.92 -4.09
C SER A 76 5.33 -7.29 -3.35
N GLY A 77 5.91 -6.22 -3.90
CA GLY A 77 6.95 -5.44 -3.24
C GLY A 77 6.49 -4.83 -1.92
N TYR A 78 5.27 -4.29 -1.87
CA TYR A 78 4.68 -3.76 -0.64
C TYR A 78 4.56 -4.82 0.46
N HIS A 79 4.12 -6.04 0.14
CA HIS A 79 4.01 -7.11 1.12
C HIS A 79 5.37 -7.47 1.73
N LYS A 80 6.40 -7.57 0.89
CA LYS A 80 7.77 -7.82 1.34
C LYS A 80 8.26 -6.72 2.29
N VAL A 81 8.05 -5.45 1.93
CA VAL A 81 8.41 -4.30 2.77
C VAL A 81 7.68 -4.33 4.11
N LEU A 82 6.41 -4.71 4.15
CA LEU A 82 5.66 -4.83 5.42
C LEU A 82 6.24 -5.95 6.30
N GLU A 83 6.59 -7.08 5.71
CA GLU A 83 7.18 -8.20 6.44
C GLU A 83 8.56 -7.86 6.99
N ASP A 84 9.41 -7.22 6.18
CA ASP A 84 10.74 -6.76 6.58
C ASP A 84 10.65 -5.70 7.68
N ASN A 85 9.71 -4.75 7.56
CA ASN A 85 9.44 -3.77 8.61
C ASN A 85 9.06 -4.45 9.93
N ARG A 86 8.20 -5.48 9.91
CA ARG A 86 7.85 -6.24 11.12
C ARG A 86 9.08 -6.92 11.73
N LYS A 87 9.93 -7.56 10.91
CA LYS A 87 11.17 -8.22 11.38
C LYS A 87 12.14 -7.23 12.02
N LEU A 88 12.46 -6.15 11.32
CA LEU A 88 13.35 -5.10 11.81
C LEU A 88 12.83 -4.47 13.09
N TYR A 89 11.52 -4.24 13.15
CA TYR A 89 10.88 -3.67 14.31
C TYR A 89 11.07 -4.54 15.56
N ASN A 90 10.88 -5.86 15.43
CA ASN A 90 11.08 -6.79 16.53
C ASN A 90 12.55 -6.90 16.94
N GLN A 91 13.47 -6.94 15.96
CA GLN A 91 14.92 -6.90 16.26
C GLN A 91 15.29 -5.65 17.08
N ILE A 92 14.75 -4.48 16.73
CA ILE A 92 14.97 -3.25 17.50
C ILE A 92 14.39 -3.39 18.92
N GLN A 93 13.24 -4.04 19.09
CA GLN A 93 12.69 -4.26 20.43
C GLN A 93 13.56 -5.20 21.27
N ASP A 94 14.06 -6.29 20.67
CA ASP A 94 14.94 -7.26 21.34
C ASP A 94 16.28 -6.63 21.75
N LEU A 95 16.86 -5.81 20.87
CA LEU A 95 18.10 -5.08 21.15
C LEU A 95 17.97 -4.08 22.30
N LYS A 96 16.78 -3.50 22.49
CA LYS A 96 16.48 -2.63 23.65
C LYS A 96 16.30 -3.43 24.95
N GLY A 97 16.22 -4.75 24.88
CA GLY A 97 16.00 -5.66 25.99
C GLY A 97 14.53 -6.05 26.14
N ASN A 98 14.33 -7.35 26.39
CA ASN A 98 13.02 -7.98 26.58
C ASN A 98 12.34 -7.55 27.89
N ILE A 99 13.13 -7.15 28.88
CA ILE A 99 12.66 -6.62 30.15
C ILE A 99 13.03 -5.14 30.22
N ARG A 100 12.02 -4.30 30.47
CA ARG A 100 12.19 -2.86 30.61
C ARG A 100 11.54 -2.39 31.90
N VAL A 101 12.30 -1.64 32.69
CA VAL A 101 11.85 -1.08 33.96
C VAL A 101 11.81 0.43 33.83
N TYR A 102 10.61 0.98 34.05
CA TYR A 102 10.35 2.42 34.02
C TYR A 102 10.04 2.90 35.44
N CYS A 103 10.61 4.04 35.82
CA CYS A 103 10.22 4.74 37.04
C CYS A 103 9.33 5.91 36.68
N ARG A 104 8.23 6.12 37.41
CA ARG A 104 7.38 7.30 37.25
C ARG A 104 7.09 7.94 38.60
N VAL A 105 7.48 9.20 38.73
CA VAL A 105 7.18 10.04 39.87
C VAL A 105 5.85 10.74 39.64
N ARG A 106 4.89 10.54 40.53
CA ARG A 106 3.58 11.19 40.46
C ARG A 106 3.71 12.67 40.86
N PRO A 107 3.01 13.61 40.19
CA PRO A 107 2.90 14.98 40.67
C PRO A 107 2.21 15.09 42.03
N PHE A 108 2.63 16.09 42.80
CA PHE A 108 2.00 16.47 44.05
C PHE A 108 0.56 16.91 43.80
N LEU A 109 -0.32 16.53 44.72
CA LEU A 109 -1.71 16.98 44.69
C LEU A 109 -1.78 18.47 45.10
N PRO A 110 -2.75 19.24 44.57
CA PRO A 110 -2.96 20.62 45.02
C PRO A 110 -3.22 20.63 46.53
N GLY A 111 -2.37 21.35 47.28
CA GLY A 111 -2.38 21.40 48.75
C GLY A 111 -1.28 20.58 49.44
N GLN A 112 -0.50 19.79 48.70
CA GLN A 112 0.68 19.09 49.22
C GLN A 112 1.93 19.95 48.98
N ALA A 113 2.67 20.29 50.04
CA ALA A 113 3.85 21.14 49.92
C ALA A 113 5.00 20.40 49.21
N ASN A 114 5.64 21.06 48.24
CA ASN A 114 6.82 20.55 47.51
C ASN A 114 8.01 20.23 48.43
N SER A 115 7.98 20.68 49.69
CA SER A 115 9.03 20.50 50.70
C SER A 115 9.16 19.07 51.25
N SER A 116 8.23 18.16 50.93
CA SER A 116 8.28 16.76 51.38
C SER A 116 8.79 15.78 50.31
N SER A 117 9.42 16.28 49.23
CA SER A 117 9.96 15.40 48.19
C SER A 117 11.23 14.72 48.67
N SER A 118 11.22 13.39 48.77
CA SER A 118 12.44 12.61 49.04
C SER A 118 13.36 12.50 47.82
N VAL A 119 13.01 13.09 46.67
CA VAL A 119 13.83 13.05 45.45
C VAL A 119 14.89 14.15 45.49
N ALA A 120 16.16 13.76 45.55
CA ALA A 120 17.33 14.65 45.58
C ALA A 120 17.77 15.12 44.19
N GLY A 121 17.58 14.26 43.18
CA GLY A 121 18.02 14.50 41.82
C GLY A 121 17.34 13.54 40.85
N MET A 122 17.09 14.00 39.63
CA MET A 122 16.40 13.22 38.63
C MET A 122 16.98 13.51 37.25
N GLU A 123 17.41 12.44 36.58
CA GLU A 123 17.95 12.43 35.23
C GLU A 123 17.08 11.53 34.35
N GLU A 124 17.40 11.40 33.06
CA GLU A 124 16.61 10.60 32.13
C GLU A 124 16.52 9.11 32.51
N ARG A 125 17.58 8.56 33.11
CA ARG A 125 17.65 7.14 33.50
C ARG A 125 17.92 6.92 34.99
N THR A 126 18.31 7.95 35.72
CA THR A 126 18.75 7.83 37.10
C THR A 126 17.88 8.70 38.00
N ILE A 127 17.46 8.15 39.14
CA ILE A 127 16.78 8.90 40.20
C ILE A 127 17.51 8.73 41.51
N THR A 128 17.74 9.84 42.21
CA THR A 128 18.41 9.88 43.50
C THR A 128 17.41 10.25 44.58
N ILE A 129 17.35 9.43 45.64
CA ILE A 129 16.42 9.58 46.76
C ILE A 129 17.21 9.83 48.05
N ILE A 130 16.84 10.87 48.78
CA ILE A 130 17.36 11.18 50.11
C ILE A 130 16.73 10.18 51.10
N THR A 131 17.58 9.41 51.76
CA THR A 131 17.17 8.51 52.83
C THR A 131 17.57 9.15 54.17
N PRO A 132 16.62 9.47 55.06
CA PRO A 132 16.97 9.94 56.40
C PRO A 132 17.66 8.79 57.14
N THR A 133 18.95 8.94 57.42
CA THR A 133 19.69 7.96 58.23
C THR A 133 19.61 8.36 59.70
N LYS A 134 19.52 7.38 60.60
CA LYS A 134 19.45 7.61 62.05
C LYS A 134 20.75 8.17 62.65
N TYR A 135 21.82 8.36 61.86
CA TYR A 135 23.18 8.62 62.33
C TYR A 135 23.89 9.83 61.67
N GLY A 136 23.14 10.85 61.24
CA GLY A 136 23.70 12.20 61.03
C GLY A 136 24.52 12.45 59.75
N LYS A 137 24.58 11.50 58.82
CA LYS A 137 24.96 11.77 57.42
C LYS A 137 23.77 11.45 56.53
N ASP A 138 23.16 12.47 55.95
CA ASP A 138 22.11 12.29 54.94
C ASP A 138 22.63 11.35 53.84
N GLY A 139 22.02 10.17 53.75
CA GLY A 139 22.42 9.15 52.79
C GLY A 139 21.54 9.28 51.56
N SER A 140 22.13 9.56 50.40
CA SER A 140 21.41 9.49 49.13
C SER A 140 21.58 8.11 48.49
N LYS A 141 20.50 7.53 47.96
CA LYS A 141 20.54 6.32 47.13
C LYS A 141 20.14 6.65 45.71
N SER A 142 20.94 6.21 44.74
CA SER A 142 20.65 6.36 43.31
C SER A 142 20.20 5.04 42.70
N PHE A 143 19.20 5.10 41.84
CA PHE A 143 18.62 3.95 41.14
C PHE A 143 18.61 4.24 39.64
N THR A 144 19.07 3.29 38.83
CA THR A 144 19.09 3.38 37.37
C THR A 144 18.00 2.51 36.78
N PHE A 145 17.27 3.07 35.81
CA PHE A 145 16.14 2.46 35.11
C PHE A 145 16.33 2.62 33.60
N ASN A 146 15.47 1.99 32.80
CA ASN A 146 15.46 2.24 31.35
C ASN A 146 15.07 3.69 31.04
N LYS A 147 14.13 4.24 31.82
CA LYS A 147 13.76 5.66 31.80
C LYS A 147 13.04 6.06 33.09
N VAL A 148 13.23 7.31 33.49
CA VAL A 148 12.61 7.94 34.65
C VAL A 148 11.71 9.08 34.19
N PHE A 149 10.43 8.99 34.51
CA PHE A 149 9.42 10.01 34.22
C PHE A 149 9.18 10.86 35.47
N GLY A 150 9.35 12.17 35.32
CA GLY A 150 9.16 13.11 36.42
C GLY A 150 7.69 13.42 36.73
N PRO A 151 7.47 14.23 37.77
CA PRO A 151 6.15 14.77 38.12
C PRO A 151 5.44 15.48 36.96
N ALA A 152 6.20 16.17 36.11
CA ALA A 152 5.70 16.91 34.96
C ALA A 152 5.38 15.99 33.75
N ALA A 153 5.77 14.71 33.81
CA ALA A 153 5.62 13.82 32.67
C ALA A 153 4.15 13.50 32.41
N THR A 154 3.74 13.75 31.17
CA THR A 154 2.37 13.57 30.71
C THR A 154 2.06 12.09 30.45
N GLN A 155 0.77 11.76 30.31
CA GLN A 155 0.37 10.40 29.92
C GLN A 155 0.81 10.08 28.50
N GLU A 156 0.83 11.09 27.63
CA GLU A 156 1.24 11.01 26.24
C GLU A 156 2.71 10.64 26.11
N GLU A 157 3.58 11.25 26.92
CA GLU A 157 5.01 10.95 26.93
C GLU A 157 5.28 9.51 27.41
N VAL A 158 4.64 9.11 28.50
CA VAL A 158 4.74 7.73 29.03
C VAL A 158 4.21 6.73 28.00
N PHE A 159 3.09 7.06 27.34
CA PHE A 159 2.51 6.23 26.30
C PHE A 159 3.41 6.13 25.07
N SER A 160 4.00 7.23 24.60
CA SER A 160 4.87 7.23 23.42
C SER A 160 6.07 6.29 23.59
N ASP A 161 6.59 6.17 24.82
CA ASP A 161 7.71 5.28 25.13
C ASP A 161 7.29 3.80 25.22
N MET A 162 6.03 3.53 25.60
CA MET A 162 5.45 2.18 25.66
C MET A 162 4.80 1.74 24.35
N GLN A 163 4.43 2.67 23.46
CA GLN A 163 3.83 2.40 22.15
C GLN A 163 4.58 1.30 21.41
N PRO A 164 5.93 1.22 21.49
CA PRO A 164 6.62 0.22 20.73
C PRO A 164 6.33 -1.22 21.15
N LEU A 165 6.15 -1.46 22.45
CA LEU A 165 5.80 -2.76 23.02
C LEU A 165 4.38 -3.17 22.62
N ILE A 166 3.46 -2.21 22.53
CA ILE A 166 2.07 -2.46 22.16
C ILE A 166 1.95 -2.86 20.70
N ARG A 167 2.75 -2.23 19.81
CA ARG A 167 2.82 -2.67 18.41
C ARG A 167 3.29 -4.12 18.29
N SER A 168 4.23 -4.56 19.13
CA SER A 168 4.62 -5.98 19.16
C SER A 168 3.46 -6.90 19.56
N VAL A 169 2.55 -6.47 20.44
CA VAL A 169 1.32 -7.23 20.73
C VAL A 169 0.44 -7.38 19.50
N LEU A 170 0.25 -6.29 18.74
CA LEU A 170 -0.52 -6.30 17.49
C LEU A 170 0.14 -7.19 16.42
N ASP A 171 1.47 -7.29 16.44
CA ASP A 171 2.25 -8.17 15.56
C ASP A 171 2.23 -9.65 16.01
N GLY A 172 1.55 -9.98 17.11
CA GLY A 172 1.33 -11.34 17.61
C GLY A 172 2.29 -11.79 18.72
N PHE A 173 3.01 -10.87 19.36
CA PHE A 173 3.92 -11.19 20.48
C PHE A 173 3.22 -11.09 21.83
N ASN A 174 3.62 -11.98 22.75
CA ASN A 174 3.16 -11.93 24.12
C ASN A 174 3.93 -10.86 24.90
N VAL A 175 3.26 -9.77 25.25
CA VAL A 175 3.83 -8.71 26.09
C VAL A 175 3.05 -8.62 27.38
N CYS A 176 3.76 -8.42 28.49
CA CYS A 176 3.15 -8.20 29.78
C CYS A 176 3.60 -6.87 30.38
N ILE A 177 2.64 -6.06 30.83
CA ILE A 177 2.89 -4.76 31.45
C ILE A 177 2.32 -4.79 32.86
N PHE A 178 3.18 -4.50 33.83
CA PHE A 178 2.80 -4.43 35.24
C PHE A 178 3.14 -3.05 35.80
N ALA A 179 2.28 -2.53 36.67
CA ALA A 179 2.56 -1.34 37.46
C ALA A 179 2.78 -1.73 38.92
N TYR A 180 3.92 -1.33 39.48
CA TYR A 180 4.30 -1.61 40.86
C TYR A 180 4.40 -0.32 41.69
N GLY A 181 4.11 -0.42 42.99
CA GLY A 181 4.22 0.70 43.94
C GLY A 181 3.16 0.66 45.04
N GLN A 182 3.33 1.50 46.06
CA GLN A 182 2.38 1.60 47.19
C GLN A 182 0.99 2.12 46.77
N THR A 183 -0.01 2.00 47.66
CA THR A 183 -1.32 2.63 47.45
C THR A 183 -1.17 4.15 47.31
N GLY A 184 -1.86 4.74 46.33
CA GLY A 184 -1.77 6.17 46.01
C GLY A 184 -0.67 6.56 45.02
N SER A 185 0.27 5.66 44.67
CA SER A 185 1.41 5.98 43.79
C SER A 185 1.06 6.23 42.31
N GLY A 186 -0.20 6.03 41.90
CA GLY A 186 -0.65 6.27 40.53
C GLY A 186 -0.58 5.06 39.58
N LYS A 187 -0.55 3.82 40.10
CA LYS A 187 -0.63 2.58 39.30
C LYS A 187 -1.86 2.57 38.37
N THR A 188 -3.06 2.74 38.93
CA THR A 188 -4.32 2.74 38.17
C THR A 188 -4.36 3.87 37.15
N TYR A 189 -3.88 5.06 37.53
CA TYR A 189 -3.77 6.21 36.63
C TYR A 189 -2.85 5.89 35.44
N THR A 190 -1.68 5.29 35.68
CA THR A 190 -0.74 4.92 34.61
C THR A 190 -1.30 3.83 33.70
N MET A 191 -1.86 2.75 34.27
CA MET A 191 -2.34 1.60 33.49
C MET A 191 -3.61 1.89 32.71
N VAL A 192 -4.69 2.30 33.39
CA VAL A 192 -6.04 2.37 32.81
C VAL A 192 -6.11 3.46 31.74
N ILE A 193 -5.55 4.63 32.03
CA ILE A 193 -5.67 5.79 31.12
C ILE A 193 -4.77 5.62 29.89
N SER A 194 -3.62 4.95 30.02
CA SER A 194 -2.78 4.62 28.87
C SER A 194 -3.46 3.59 27.96
N PHE A 195 -4.07 2.55 28.54
CA PHE A 195 -4.75 1.49 27.77
C PHE A 195 -5.99 1.99 27.01
N VAL A 196 -6.80 2.85 27.62
CA VAL A 196 -7.97 3.43 26.93
C VAL A 196 -7.55 4.29 25.73
N LYS A 197 -6.47 5.08 25.85
CA LYS A 197 -5.93 5.88 24.73
C LYS A 197 -5.37 5.03 23.61
N ILE A 198 -4.78 3.88 23.93
CA ILE A 198 -4.30 2.91 22.95
C ILE A 198 -5.45 2.42 22.08
N LEU A 199 -6.51 1.91 22.69
CA LEU A 199 -7.65 1.37 21.97
C LEU A 199 -8.32 2.43 21.09
N SER A 200 -8.39 3.68 21.56
CA SER A 200 -8.94 4.79 20.77
C SER A 200 -8.09 5.20 19.55
N LYS A 201 -6.78 4.89 19.53
CA LYS A 201 -5.88 5.26 18.42
C LYS A 201 -5.77 4.17 17.35
N TYR A 202 -6.12 2.93 17.70
CA TYR A 202 -6.05 1.76 16.83
C TYR A 202 -7.43 1.19 16.44
N SER A 203 -8.52 1.82 16.88
CA SER A 203 -9.89 1.61 16.38
C SER A 203 -10.22 2.61 15.28
#